data_AF-A0A4Q5XEA5-F1
#
_entry.id   AF-A0A4Q5XEA5-F1
#
_cell.length_a   1.000
_cell.length_b   1.000
_cell.length_c   1.000
_cell.angle_alpha   90.00
_cell.angle_beta   90.00
_cell.angle_gamma   90.00
#
_symmetry.space_group_name_H-M   'P 1'
#
loop_
_entity.id
_entity.type
_entity.pdbx_description
1 polymer ?
#
loop_
_entity_poly.entity_id
_entity_poly.type
_entity_poly.pdbx_seq_one_letter_code
_entity_poly.pdbx_strand_id
1 'polypeptide(L)'
;MSRLALLLSLSLLGCAAAGPGESEWPPLAKKWFDRADASFKAGDIEDAETAIDSALHADPQRAEVRILAARIALAQLQYAKVQKLLKGVDATEASSIRGRAYWYSGDIEQAADELEKLVADPEVRDPWASDIAKLSRRGIGRKPFSMTGGMVAVTEMPRVGTAALIVPLEISGEPALGLIATGTAEVVLDATKGSEPTWVSMRFGDKIEVRDVPALSKDLSGISRQVNAPIRALLGVNLLRHLHPTFDFMGGQFVVRNFEAPPPPEATAVKLSYVRGGGMLLRGAVGSTASQTPASLLIDTAIPFPIALDDGGWAKAGVPLTSLRAVPNQASLRQGLLPLLRLGAFDVPSVPGLAGNEPVKEREQSLGIELDGLVGSGLFASFRVTLVDGGRTMWLEDMPREALTQQPLNWVDEPVDDALYEELDKEDAGKPGKPAAAPSKPPAGGGKAGAPPKAPSGVKP
;
A
#
# COMPACT_ATOMS: atom_id res chain seq x y z
N MET A 1 -88.05 37.67 9.42
CA MET A 1 -87.57 37.35 10.78
C MET A 1 -86.27 36.58 10.66
N SER A 2 -85.23 37.06 11.38
CA SER A 2 -83.90 36.52 11.72
C SER A 2 -83.24 35.45 10.83
N ARG A 3 -82.10 35.77 10.18
CA ARG A 3 -80.69 35.66 10.67
C ARG A 3 -80.25 34.22 10.98
N LEU A 4 -79.31 33.67 10.19
CA LEU A 4 -77.90 33.48 10.61
C LEU A 4 -77.05 32.91 9.44
N ALA A 5 -75.85 33.47 9.30
CA ALA A 5 -74.83 33.09 8.34
C ALA A 5 -73.92 31.98 8.89
N LEU A 6 -73.36 31.16 8.00
CA LEU A 6 -72.05 30.54 8.24
C LEU A 6 -71.32 30.33 6.90
N LEU A 7 -70.37 31.22 6.63
CA LEU A 7 -69.33 31.07 5.62
C LEU A 7 -68.32 30.01 6.11
N LEU A 8 -68.09 28.96 5.34
CA LEU A 8 -66.98 28.04 5.54
C LEU A 8 -65.94 28.26 4.43
N SER A 9 -65.00 29.17 4.70
CA SER A 9 -63.78 29.37 3.94
C SER A 9 -62.75 28.31 4.36
N LEU A 10 -62.57 27.25 3.56
CA LEU A 10 -61.50 26.28 3.74
C LEU A 10 -60.22 26.79 3.06
N SER A 11 -59.27 27.18 3.87
CA SER A 11 -57.93 27.65 3.51
C SER A 11 -57.10 26.51 2.91
N LEU A 12 -56.67 26.67 1.65
CA LEU A 12 -55.53 25.95 1.08
C LEU A 12 -54.25 26.44 1.75
N LEU A 13 -53.83 25.78 2.83
CA LEU A 13 -52.49 25.95 3.42
C LEU A 13 -51.49 25.15 2.59
N GLY A 14 -50.58 25.87 1.95
CA GLY A 14 -49.49 25.32 1.18
C GLY A 14 -48.57 24.46 2.03
N CYS A 15 -48.24 23.27 1.52
CA CYS A 15 -47.01 22.59 1.89
C CYS A 15 -45.86 23.42 1.34
N ALA A 16 -45.30 24.27 2.19
CA ALA A 16 -43.98 24.82 1.97
C ALA A 16 -43.00 23.65 1.83
N ALA A 17 -42.34 23.57 0.68
CA ALA A 17 -41.20 22.72 0.47
C ALA A 17 -40.12 23.11 1.50
N ALA A 18 -40.00 22.32 2.56
CA ALA A 18 -38.75 22.25 3.30
C ALA A 18 -37.72 21.72 2.30
N GLY A 19 -36.79 22.58 1.88
CA GLY A 19 -35.57 22.11 1.23
C GLY A 19 -34.89 21.06 2.12
N PRO A 20 -34.03 20.20 1.58
CA PRO A 20 -33.27 19.26 2.39
C PRO A 20 -32.29 20.05 3.26
N GLY A 21 -32.77 20.53 4.40
CA GLY A 21 -31.90 20.97 5.48
C GLY A 21 -31.10 19.74 5.90
N GLU A 22 -29.79 19.91 6.02
CA GLU A 22 -28.91 18.91 6.63
C GLU A 22 -29.59 18.41 7.91
N SER A 23 -30.10 17.18 7.87
CA SER A 23 -30.79 16.62 9.03
C SER A 23 -29.83 16.66 10.20
N GLU A 24 -30.24 17.29 11.30
CA GLU A 24 -29.44 17.37 12.51
C GLU A 24 -29.07 15.94 12.95
N TRP A 25 -27.79 15.73 13.29
CA TRP A 25 -27.32 14.40 13.68
C TRP A 25 -28.00 13.95 14.97
N PRO A 26 -28.51 12.70 15.06
CA PRO A 26 -28.85 12.12 16.34
C PRO A 26 -27.61 12.13 17.24
N PRO A 27 -27.66 12.69 18.47
CA PRO A 27 -26.45 12.88 19.30
C PRO A 27 -25.66 11.60 19.54
N LEU A 28 -26.36 10.47 19.73
CA LEU A 28 -25.73 9.16 19.90
C LEU A 28 -25.06 8.66 18.62
N ALA A 29 -25.70 8.84 17.46
CA ALA A 29 -25.14 8.44 16.17
C ALA A 29 -23.86 9.24 15.87
N LYS A 30 -23.86 10.54 16.15
CA LYS A 30 -22.68 11.40 15.99
C LYS A 30 -21.52 10.94 16.86
N LYS A 31 -21.76 10.64 18.14
CA LYS A 31 -20.70 10.16 19.04
C LYS A 31 -20.07 8.86 18.55
N TRP A 32 -20.87 7.91 18.07
CA TRP A 32 -20.36 6.66 17.50
C TRP A 32 -19.61 6.87 16.20
N PHE A 33 -20.12 7.74 15.33
CA PHE A 33 -19.46 8.13 14.09
C PHE A 33 -18.09 8.79 14.34
N ASP A 34 -18.04 9.78 15.23
CA ASP A 34 -16.80 10.50 15.56
C ASP A 34 -15.74 9.55 16.16
N ARG A 35 -16.16 8.57 16.99
CA ARG A 35 -15.26 7.50 17.46
C ARG A 35 -14.77 6.62 16.32
N ALA A 36 -15.68 6.17 15.45
CA ALA A 36 -15.32 5.32 14.33
C ALA A 36 -14.32 6.00 13.38
N ASP A 37 -14.52 7.30 13.11
CA ASP A 37 -13.62 8.09 12.25
C ASP A 37 -12.24 8.24 12.90
N ALA A 38 -12.19 8.57 14.20
CA ALA A 38 -10.93 8.66 14.94
C ALA A 38 -10.18 7.31 14.97
N SER A 39 -10.89 6.21 15.26
CA SER A 39 -10.30 4.86 15.27
C SER A 39 -9.82 4.43 13.88
N PHE A 40 -10.59 4.72 12.83
CA PHE A 40 -10.18 4.42 11.45
C PHE A 40 -8.93 5.20 11.05
N LYS A 41 -8.86 6.50 11.37
CA LYS A 41 -7.67 7.35 11.12
C LYS A 41 -6.46 6.84 11.88
N ALA A 42 -6.62 6.38 13.12
CA ALA A 42 -5.56 5.79 13.92
C ALA A 42 -5.20 4.34 13.52
N GLY A 43 -5.78 3.80 12.44
CA GLY A 43 -5.56 2.41 11.99
C GLY A 43 -6.15 1.34 12.91
N ASP A 44 -7.01 1.70 13.86
CA ASP A 44 -7.78 0.78 14.70
C ASP A 44 -9.05 0.30 13.99
N ILE A 45 -8.87 -0.57 12.99
CA ILE A 45 -9.97 -1.01 12.13
C ILE A 45 -11.02 -1.84 12.92
N GLU A 46 -10.60 -2.57 13.96
CA GLU A 46 -11.53 -3.35 14.79
C GLU A 46 -12.42 -2.46 15.67
N ASP A 47 -11.85 -1.44 16.32
CA ASP A 47 -12.65 -0.48 17.07
C ASP A 47 -13.53 0.36 16.13
N ALA A 48 -12.99 0.75 14.97
CA ALA A 48 -13.73 1.48 13.96
C ALA A 48 -14.96 0.70 13.46
N GLU A 49 -14.83 -0.61 13.19
CA GLU A 49 -15.97 -1.46 12.81
C GLU A 49 -17.03 -1.50 13.91
N THR A 50 -16.61 -1.74 15.16
CA THR A 50 -17.55 -1.81 16.30
C THR A 50 -18.31 -0.48 16.49
N ALA A 51 -17.59 0.64 16.40
CA ALA A 51 -18.16 1.96 16.55
C ALA A 51 -19.09 2.33 15.37
N ILE A 52 -18.70 2.02 14.12
CA ILE A 52 -19.52 2.37 12.96
C ILE A 52 -20.79 1.52 12.85
N ASP A 53 -20.75 0.25 13.27
CA ASP A 53 -21.95 -0.59 13.31
C ASP A 53 -22.98 -0.03 14.31
N SER A 54 -22.51 0.56 15.42
CA SER A 54 -23.36 1.27 16.38
C SER A 54 -23.96 2.55 15.79
N ALA A 55 -23.18 3.30 14.99
CA ALA A 55 -23.68 4.48 14.29
C ALA A 55 -24.72 4.10 13.21
N LEU A 56 -24.47 3.03 12.44
CA LEU A 56 -25.41 2.51 11.44
C LEU A 56 -26.72 2.03 12.07
N HIS A 57 -26.67 1.45 13.27
CA HIS A 57 -27.88 1.06 13.98
C HIS A 57 -28.72 2.28 14.39
N ALA A 58 -28.06 3.37 14.79
CA ALA A 58 -28.73 4.60 15.21
C ALA A 58 -29.24 5.45 14.04
N ASP A 59 -28.54 5.49 12.90
CA ASP A 59 -28.92 6.24 11.70
C ASP A 59 -28.47 5.50 10.41
N PRO A 60 -29.27 4.52 9.93
CA PRO A 60 -28.86 3.63 8.85
C PRO A 60 -28.88 4.25 7.44
N GLN A 61 -29.54 5.41 7.27
CA GLN A 61 -29.72 6.02 5.94
C GLN A 61 -28.73 7.16 5.66
N ARG A 62 -28.09 7.71 6.70
CA ARG A 62 -27.13 8.80 6.56
C ARG A 62 -25.94 8.40 5.70
N ALA A 63 -25.67 9.20 4.66
CA ALA A 63 -24.66 8.89 3.65
C ALA A 63 -23.24 8.82 4.25
N GLU A 64 -22.90 9.75 5.15
CA GLU A 64 -21.58 9.85 5.79
C GLU A 64 -21.27 8.61 6.63
N VAL A 65 -22.25 8.12 7.40
CA VAL A 65 -22.12 6.89 8.20
C VAL A 65 -21.89 5.69 7.27
N ARG A 66 -22.65 5.60 6.18
CA ARG A 66 -22.54 4.51 5.19
C ARG A 66 -21.21 4.54 4.44
N ILE A 67 -20.70 5.73 4.10
CA ILE A 67 -19.40 5.92 3.44
C ILE A 67 -18.26 5.49 4.36
N LEU A 68 -18.24 5.95 5.61
CA LEU A 68 -17.22 5.52 6.58
C LEU A 68 -17.29 4.00 6.84
N ALA A 69 -18.49 3.45 7.00
CA ALA A 69 -18.68 2.01 7.13
C ALA A 69 -18.14 1.25 5.91
N ALA A 70 -18.32 1.80 4.71
CA ALA A 70 -17.81 1.20 3.49
C ALA A 70 -16.28 1.27 3.39
N ARG A 71 -15.64 2.34 3.89
CA ARG A 71 -14.17 2.42 3.99
C ARG A 71 -13.60 1.37 4.93
N ILE A 72 -14.23 1.20 6.08
CA ILE A 72 -13.86 0.17 7.08
C ILE A 72 -14.05 -1.22 6.48
N ALA A 73 -15.21 -1.49 5.87
CA ALA A 73 -15.48 -2.76 5.21
C ALA A 73 -14.50 -3.05 4.06
N LEU A 74 -14.13 -2.05 3.26
CA LEU A 74 -13.10 -2.19 2.23
C LEU A 74 -11.73 -2.53 2.84
N ALA A 75 -11.38 -1.89 3.96
CA ALA A 75 -10.15 -2.19 4.69
C ALA A 75 -10.10 -3.62 5.25
N GLN A 76 -11.26 -4.22 5.51
CA GLN A 76 -11.39 -5.61 5.93
C GLN A 76 -11.64 -6.58 4.76
N LEU A 77 -11.55 -6.09 3.51
CA LEU A 77 -11.76 -6.86 2.28
C LEU A 77 -13.19 -7.43 2.15
N GLN A 78 -14.17 -6.79 2.78
CA GLN A 78 -15.59 -7.19 2.79
C GLN A 78 -16.34 -6.55 1.61
N TYR A 79 -15.97 -6.87 0.37
CA TYR A 79 -16.45 -6.20 -0.84
C TYR A 79 -17.99 -6.24 -1.02
N ALA A 80 -18.64 -7.34 -0.65
CA ALA A 80 -20.10 -7.43 -0.69
C ALA A 80 -20.78 -6.48 0.33
N LYS A 81 -20.18 -6.29 1.51
CA LYS A 81 -20.66 -5.32 2.52
C LYS A 81 -20.52 -3.90 1.98
N VAL A 82 -19.42 -3.59 1.28
CA VAL A 82 -19.22 -2.29 0.61
C VAL A 82 -20.34 -2.00 -0.39
N GLN A 83 -20.64 -2.92 -1.30
CA GLN A 83 -21.70 -2.76 -2.30
C GLN A 83 -23.07 -2.53 -1.65
N LYS A 84 -23.39 -3.29 -0.59
CA LYS A 84 -24.62 -3.12 0.18
C LYS A 84 -24.69 -1.75 0.85
N LEU A 85 -23.61 -1.33 1.52
CA LEU A 85 -23.54 -0.05 2.24
C LEU A 85 -23.67 1.14 1.29
N LEU A 86 -23.11 1.07 0.09
CA LEU A 86 -23.08 2.21 -0.86
C LEU A 86 -24.20 2.21 -1.90
N LYS A 87 -25.16 1.28 -1.80
CA LYS A 87 -26.31 1.22 -2.70
C LYS A 87 -27.13 2.51 -2.66
N GLY A 88 -27.20 3.24 -3.78
CA GLY A 88 -27.95 4.51 -3.88
C GLY A 88 -27.31 5.69 -3.15
N VAL A 89 -26.01 5.60 -2.81
CA VAL A 89 -25.24 6.74 -2.29
C VAL A 89 -24.49 7.40 -3.45
N ASP A 90 -24.99 8.55 -3.91
CA ASP A 90 -24.44 9.29 -5.04
C ASP A 90 -23.44 10.34 -4.55
N ALA A 91 -22.24 9.88 -4.21
CA ALA A 91 -21.10 10.73 -3.84
C ALA A 91 -19.83 10.28 -4.58
N THR A 92 -18.92 11.21 -4.86
CA THR A 92 -17.63 10.93 -5.51
C THR A 92 -16.79 9.94 -4.69
N GLU A 93 -16.71 10.13 -3.36
CA GLU A 93 -16.03 9.20 -2.46
C GLU A 93 -16.68 7.81 -2.46
N ALA A 94 -18.02 7.73 -2.45
CA ALA A 94 -18.73 6.47 -2.56
C ALA A 94 -18.42 5.74 -3.88
N SER A 95 -18.34 6.48 -5.00
CA SER A 95 -17.97 5.91 -6.30
C SER A 95 -16.54 5.37 -6.32
N SER A 96 -15.62 6.13 -5.73
CA SER A 96 -14.22 5.73 -5.53
C SER A 96 -14.05 4.45 -4.71
N ILE A 97 -14.87 4.27 -3.67
CA ILE A 97 -14.88 3.06 -2.83
C ILE A 97 -15.54 1.89 -3.57
N ARG A 98 -16.65 2.11 -4.29
CA ARG A 98 -17.31 1.07 -5.11
C ARG A 98 -16.39 0.54 -6.21
N GLY A 99 -15.73 1.42 -6.95
CA GLY A 99 -14.79 1.02 -8.00
C GLY A 99 -13.66 0.13 -7.49
N ARG A 100 -13.09 0.47 -6.31
CA ARG A 100 -12.11 -0.38 -5.60
C ARG A 100 -12.70 -1.73 -5.20
N ALA A 101 -13.92 -1.75 -4.65
CA ALA A 101 -14.56 -2.98 -4.24
C ALA A 101 -14.82 -3.92 -5.43
N TYR A 102 -15.33 -3.41 -6.55
CA TYR A 102 -15.52 -4.19 -7.78
C TYR A 102 -14.18 -4.72 -8.32
N TRP A 103 -13.16 -3.85 -8.37
CA TRP A 103 -11.82 -4.23 -8.82
C TRP A 103 -11.25 -5.39 -8.01
N TYR A 104 -11.20 -5.24 -6.69
CA TYR A 104 -10.61 -6.26 -5.82
C TYR A 104 -11.50 -7.49 -5.62
N SER A 105 -12.80 -7.42 -5.90
CA SER A 105 -13.66 -8.62 -5.98
C SER A 105 -13.54 -9.35 -7.32
N GLY A 106 -12.80 -8.81 -8.29
CA GLY A 106 -12.66 -9.38 -9.63
C GLY A 106 -13.86 -9.11 -10.56
N ASP A 107 -14.75 -8.19 -10.21
CA ASP A 107 -15.87 -7.76 -11.05
C ASP A 107 -15.39 -6.65 -12.00
N ILE A 108 -14.68 -7.07 -13.04
CA ILE A 108 -13.91 -6.18 -13.91
C ILE A 108 -14.81 -5.25 -14.75
N GLU A 109 -15.98 -5.72 -15.15
CA GLU A 109 -16.92 -4.92 -15.94
C GLU A 109 -17.50 -3.77 -15.12
N GLN A 110 -17.99 -4.06 -13.90
CA GLN A 110 -18.51 -3.03 -13.00
C GLN A 110 -17.40 -2.10 -12.51
N ALA A 111 -16.17 -2.60 -12.32
CA ALA A 111 -15.01 -1.77 -12.00
C ALA A 111 -14.70 -0.78 -13.12
N ALA A 112 -14.74 -1.23 -14.38
CA ALA A 112 -14.50 -0.36 -15.54
C ALA A 112 -15.53 0.77 -15.60
N ASP A 113 -16.82 0.44 -15.52
CA ASP A 113 -17.90 1.43 -15.63
C ASP A 113 -17.87 2.45 -14.48
N GLU A 114 -17.68 1.99 -13.24
CA GLU A 114 -17.65 2.87 -12.07
C GLU A 114 -16.42 3.78 -12.06
N LEU A 115 -15.23 3.25 -12.40
CA LEU A 115 -13.99 4.02 -12.40
C LEU A 115 -13.89 4.98 -13.59
N GLU A 116 -14.40 4.62 -14.77
CA GLU A 116 -14.47 5.54 -15.91
C GLU A 116 -15.38 6.73 -15.61
N LYS A 117 -16.54 6.47 -14.99
CA LYS A 117 -17.43 7.55 -14.51
C LYS A 117 -16.73 8.42 -13.48
N LEU A 118 -15.99 7.83 -12.55
CA LEU A 118 -15.25 8.54 -11.52
C LEU A 118 -14.16 9.44 -12.12
N VAL A 119 -13.36 8.96 -13.06
CA VAL A 119 -12.26 9.76 -13.64
C VAL A 119 -12.73 10.77 -14.69
N ALA A 120 -13.99 10.67 -15.13
CA ALA A 120 -14.63 11.70 -15.95
C ALA A 120 -15.03 12.95 -15.15
N ASP A 121 -15.09 12.87 -13.82
CA ASP A 121 -15.29 14.02 -12.93
C ASP A 121 -13.98 14.87 -12.89
N PRO A 122 -14.01 16.13 -13.35
CA PRO A 122 -12.79 16.98 -13.40
C PRO A 122 -12.21 17.31 -12.02
N GLU A 123 -12.98 17.16 -10.95
CA GLU A 123 -12.53 17.38 -9.58
C GLU A 123 -11.75 16.16 -9.03
N VAL A 124 -11.83 15.01 -9.69
CA VAL A 124 -11.14 13.79 -9.26
C VAL A 124 -9.73 13.75 -9.85
N ARG A 125 -8.73 13.70 -8.96
CA ARG A 125 -7.33 13.44 -9.28
C ARG A 125 -6.84 12.20 -8.57
N ASP A 126 -7.19 11.03 -9.12
CA ASP A 126 -6.77 9.73 -8.60
C ASP A 126 -5.99 8.96 -9.70
N PRO A 127 -4.65 8.99 -9.68
CA PRO A 127 -3.83 8.28 -10.66
C PRO A 127 -4.11 6.78 -10.70
N TRP A 128 -4.37 6.17 -9.54
CA TRP A 128 -4.73 4.75 -9.45
C TRP A 128 -6.04 4.50 -10.21
N ALA A 129 -7.06 5.33 -10.00
CA ALA A 129 -8.34 5.15 -10.70
C ALA A 129 -8.19 5.29 -12.22
N SER A 130 -7.33 6.20 -12.69
CA SER A 130 -7.08 6.39 -14.13
C SER A 130 -6.45 5.16 -14.78
N ASP A 131 -5.44 4.58 -14.14
CA ASP A 131 -4.77 3.38 -14.66
C ASP A 131 -5.66 2.14 -14.58
N ILE A 132 -6.36 1.98 -13.46
CA ILE A 132 -7.24 0.82 -13.24
C ILE A 132 -8.49 0.89 -14.12
N ALA A 133 -9.05 2.07 -14.43
CA ALA A 133 -10.15 2.20 -15.38
C ALA A 133 -9.77 1.64 -16.76
N LYS A 134 -8.61 2.06 -17.30
CA LYS A 134 -8.08 1.56 -18.58
C LYS A 134 -7.78 0.07 -18.55
N LEU A 135 -7.21 -0.42 -17.44
CA LEU A 135 -6.88 -1.83 -17.29
C LEU A 135 -8.15 -2.69 -17.21
N SER A 136 -9.15 -2.24 -16.45
CA SER A 136 -10.44 -2.90 -16.28
C SER A 136 -11.19 -2.98 -17.61
N ARG A 137 -11.25 -1.88 -18.38
CA ARG A 137 -11.90 -1.88 -19.70
C ARG A 137 -11.26 -2.88 -20.67
N ARG A 138 -9.93 -3.00 -20.67
CA ARG A 138 -9.19 -4.01 -21.47
C ARG A 138 -9.32 -5.43 -20.92
N GLY A 139 -9.75 -5.58 -19.68
CA GLY A 139 -9.87 -6.85 -18.97
C GLY A 139 -11.28 -7.44 -18.97
N ILE A 140 -12.26 -6.84 -19.65
CA ILE A 140 -13.63 -7.37 -19.69
C ILE A 140 -13.63 -8.83 -20.16
N GLY A 141 -14.33 -9.68 -19.40
CA GLY A 141 -14.40 -11.12 -19.64
C GLY A 141 -13.25 -11.95 -19.06
N ARG A 142 -12.20 -11.32 -18.52
CA ARG A 142 -11.11 -12.01 -17.81
C ARG A 142 -11.56 -12.47 -16.43
N LYS A 143 -10.85 -13.46 -15.88
CA LYS A 143 -11.03 -13.95 -14.51
C LYS A 143 -9.71 -13.78 -13.76
N PRO A 144 -9.53 -12.63 -13.08
CA PRO A 144 -8.27 -12.30 -12.43
C PRO A 144 -7.78 -13.42 -11.50
N PHE A 145 -6.48 -13.63 -11.51
CA PHE A 145 -5.79 -14.58 -10.63
C PHE A 145 -6.21 -16.04 -10.77
N SER A 146 -6.69 -16.45 -11.95
CA SER A 146 -7.01 -17.85 -12.19
C SER A 146 -5.73 -18.70 -12.15
N MET A 147 -5.66 -19.64 -11.20
CA MET A 147 -4.50 -20.50 -10.99
C MET A 147 -4.65 -21.83 -11.74
N THR A 148 -3.57 -22.28 -12.37
CA THR A 148 -3.49 -23.58 -13.06
C THR A 148 -2.16 -24.27 -12.75
N GLY A 149 -2.08 -25.58 -13.02
CA GLY A 149 -0.87 -26.38 -12.79
C GLY A 149 -0.95 -27.21 -11.51
N GLY A 150 0.16 -27.28 -10.78
CA GLY A 150 0.30 -28.04 -9.53
C GLY A 150 -0.41 -27.40 -8.33
N MET A 151 -0.43 -28.11 -7.21
CA MET A 151 -1.03 -27.60 -5.96
C MET A 151 -0.07 -26.72 -5.16
N VAL A 152 1.23 -26.98 -5.26
CA VAL A 152 2.29 -26.26 -4.54
C VAL A 152 3.46 -26.02 -5.48
N ALA A 153 3.99 -24.80 -5.47
CA ALA A 153 5.27 -24.44 -6.06
C ALA A 153 6.20 -23.92 -4.96
N VAL A 154 7.45 -24.35 -4.96
CA VAL A 154 8.49 -23.83 -4.08
C VAL A 154 9.57 -23.27 -4.97
N THR A 155 9.96 -22.03 -4.69
CA THR A 155 11.02 -21.32 -5.41
C THR A 155 12.10 -20.94 -4.41
N GLU A 156 13.36 -21.16 -4.76
CA GLU A 156 14.48 -20.69 -3.95
C GLU A 156 14.65 -19.18 -4.11
N MET A 157 14.80 -18.47 -2.99
CA MET A 157 14.95 -17.02 -2.94
C MET A 157 16.44 -16.64 -3.00
N PRO A 158 16.88 -15.88 -4.03
CA PRO A 158 18.24 -15.39 -4.11
C PRO A 158 18.63 -14.55 -2.89
N ARG A 159 19.86 -14.74 -2.43
CA ARG A 159 20.46 -13.91 -1.39
C ARG A 159 21.21 -12.75 -2.03
N VAL A 160 20.72 -11.56 -1.75
CA VAL A 160 21.49 -10.32 -1.94
C VAL A 160 21.98 -9.88 -0.56
N GLY A 161 22.98 -9.00 -0.48
CA GLY A 161 23.55 -8.52 0.80
C GLY A 161 22.58 -7.74 1.72
N THR A 162 21.27 -7.84 1.47
CA THR A 162 20.18 -7.18 2.20
C THR A 162 19.09 -8.20 2.53
N ALA A 163 18.13 -7.80 3.37
CA ALA A 163 16.94 -8.58 3.68
C ALA A 163 15.86 -8.55 2.57
N ALA A 164 16.23 -8.28 1.32
CA ALA A 164 15.26 -8.21 0.22
C ALA A 164 14.64 -9.59 -0.09
N LEU A 165 13.32 -9.62 -0.22
CA LEU A 165 12.56 -10.84 -0.48
C LEU A 165 12.39 -11.07 -1.99
N ILE A 166 13.49 -11.46 -2.63
CA ILE A 166 13.54 -11.68 -4.08
C ILE A 166 13.01 -13.07 -4.44
N VAL A 167 12.15 -13.13 -5.45
CA VAL A 167 11.50 -14.34 -5.94
C VAL A 167 11.77 -14.50 -7.43
N PRO A 168 12.44 -15.58 -7.86
CA PRO A 168 12.50 -15.96 -9.26
C PRO A 168 11.12 -16.38 -9.77
N LEU A 169 10.73 -15.91 -10.94
CA LEU A 169 9.48 -16.29 -11.59
C LEU A 169 9.58 -16.11 -13.09
N GLU A 170 8.50 -16.43 -13.80
CA GLU A 170 8.33 -16.00 -15.19
C GLU A 170 7.13 -15.07 -15.32
N ILE A 171 7.27 -14.08 -16.20
CA ILE A 171 6.21 -13.14 -16.55
C ILE A 171 5.92 -13.33 -18.03
N SER A 172 4.73 -13.82 -18.35
CA SER A 172 4.30 -14.13 -19.73
C SER A 172 5.30 -15.02 -20.48
N GLY A 173 5.90 -15.98 -19.78
CA GLY A 173 6.88 -16.95 -20.33
C GLY A 173 8.34 -16.46 -20.34
N GLU A 174 8.63 -15.25 -19.87
CA GLU A 174 9.99 -14.74 -19.77
C GLU A 174 10.50 -14.79 -18.31
N PRO A 175 11.71 -15.34 -18.05
CA PRO A 175 12.31 -15.31 -16.73
C PRO A 175 12.50 -13.88 -16.18
N ALA A 176 12.25 -13.73 -14.88
CA ALA A 176 12.29 -12.46 -14.19
C ALA A 176 12.61 -12.66 -12.69
N LEU A 177 13.08 -11.58 -12.06
CA LEU A 177 13.14 -11.45 -10.61
C LEU A 177 12.03 -10.52 -10.14
N GLY A 178 11.20 -11.03 -9.23
CA GLY A 178 10.19 -10.27 -8.51
C GLY A 178 10.68 -9.92 -7.11
N LEU A 179 10.17 -8.83 -6.55
CA LEU A 179 10.36 -8.45 -5.14
C LEU A 179 9.00 -8.50 -4.43
N ILE A 180 8.90 -9.21 -3.31
CA ILE A 180 7.70 -9.17 -2.47
C ILE A 180 7.56 -7.75 -1.91
N ALA A 181 6.45 -7.08 -2.25
CA ALA A 181 6.26 -5.64 -1.99
C ALA A 181 4.88 -5.38 -1.39
N THR A 182 4.73 -5.69 -0.11
CA THR A 182 3.45 -5.60 0.62
C THR A 182 2.92 -4.18 0.81
N GLY A 183 3.75 -3.16 0.61
CA GLY A 183 3.33 -1.75 0.58
C GLY A 183 2.67 -1.34 -0.75
N THR A 184 2.66 -2.23 -1.74
CA THR A 184 2.06 -2.01 -3.07
C THR A 184 0.84 -2.91 -3.24
N ALA A 185 -0.23 -2.35 -3.82
CA ALA A 185 -1.49 -3.07 -4.00
C ALA A 185 -1.43 -4.03 -5.21
N GLU A 186 -1.22 -3.50 -6.41
CA GLU A 186 -1.11 -4.27 -7.65
C GLU A 186 0.29 -4.80 -7.91
N VAL A 187 0.41 -5.73 -8.86
CA VAL A 187 1.71 -6.02 -9.45
C VAL A 187 2.20 -4.78 -10.18
N VAL A 188 3.48 -4.45 -10.03
CA VAL A 188 4.12 -3.36 -10.79
C VAL A 188 5.25 -3.95 -11.60
N LEU A 189 5.20 -3.80 -12.91
CA LEU A 189 6.25 -4.21 -13.84
C LEU A 189 7.19 -3.04 -14.12
N ASP A 190 8.44 -3.39 -14.39
CA ASP A 190 9.41 -2.43 -14.84
C ASP A 190 9.04 -1.86 -16.23
N ALA A 191 9.00 -0.53 -16.34
CA ALA A 191 8.50 0.17 -17.50
C ALA A 191 9.43 0.12 -18.73
N THR A 192 10.64 -0.42 -18.60
CA THR A 192 11.61 -0.56 -19.71
C THR A 192 11.06 -1.36 -20.89
N LYS A 193 10.13 -2.29 -20.64
CA LYS A 193 9.45 -3.10 -21.69
C LYS A 193 8.08 -2.56 -22.12
N GLY A 194 7.60 -1.49 -21.50
CA GLY A 194 6.30 -0.90 -21.81
C GLY A 194 5.75 -0.04 -20.67
N SER A 195 5.27 1.15 -21.00
CA SER A 195 4.76 2.12 -20.02
C SER A 195 3.28 1.99 -19.71
N GLU A 196 2.54 1.13 -20.41
CA GLU A 196 1.10 0.97 -20.21
C GLU A 196 0.78 -0.17 -19.24
N PRO A 197 -0.22 0.00 -18.34
CA PRO A 197 -0.75 -1.11 -17.54
C PRO A 197 -1.15 -2.29 -18.44
N THR A 198 -0.99 -3.53 -17.97
CA THR A 198 -1.26 -4.71 -18.78
C THR A 198 -1.75 -5.90 -17.94
N TRP A 199 -2.27 -6.92 -18.62
CA TRP A 199 -2.64 -8.20 -18.01
C TRP A 199 -1.59 -9.23 -18.38
N VAL A 200 -0.98 -9.88 -17.38
CA VAL A 200 0.10 -10.86 -17.58
C VAL A 200 -0.26 -12.22 -16.99
N SER A 201 0.48 -13.25 -17.37
CA SER A 201 0.57 -14.47 -16.58
C SER A 201 1.88 -14.49 -15.78
N MET A 202 1.85 -15.11 -14.60
CA MET A 202 3.01 -15.26 -13.74
C MET A 202 3.17 -16.73 -13.36
N ARG A 203 4.36 -17.30 -13.58
CA ARG A 203 4.65 -18.71 -13.29
C ARG A 203 5.69 -18.84 -12.19
N PHE A 204 5.40 -19.65 -11.18
CA PHE A 204 6.25 -19.88 -10.00
C PHE A 204 6.73 -21.33 -9.95
N GLY A 205 8.03 -21.52 -9.73
CA GLY A 205 8.67 -22.83 -9.57
C GLY A 205 8.32 -23.86 -10.63
N ASP A 206 8.10 -23.41 -11.88
CA ASP A 206 7.62 -24.18 -13.03
C ASP A 206 6.29 -24.94 -12.88
N LYS A 207 5.64 -24.85 -11.72
CA LYS A 207 4.51 -25.71 -11.33
C LYS A 207 3.18 -24.99 -11.33
N ILE A 208 3.15 -23.74 -10.90
CA ILE A 208 1.90 -22.96 -10.76
C ILE A 208 1.97 -21.77 -11.70
N GLU A 209 0.98 -21.64 -12.58
CA GLU A 209 0.76 -20.45 -13.41
C GLU A 209 -0.49 -19.72 -12.91
N VAL A 210 -0.36 -18.43 -12.63
CA VAL A 210 -1.45 -17.51 -12.33
C VAL A 210 -1.69 -16.63 -13.54
N ARG A 211 -2.92 -16.67 -14.07
CA ARG A 211 -3.32 -15.95 -15.27
C ARG A 211 -4.15 -14.73 -14.93
N ASP A 212 -4.27 -13.84 -15.91
CA ASP A 212 -5.03 -12.59 -15.79
C ASP A 212 -4.59 -11.79 -14.56
N VAL A 213 -3.28 -11.67 -14.35
CA VAL A 213 -2.73 -10.84 -13.28
C VAL A 213 -2.70 -9.40 -13.77
N PRO A 214 -3.44 -8.48 -13.12
CA PRO A 214 -3.39 -7.08 -13.48
C PRO A 214 -2.07 -6.48 -13.00
N ALA A 215 -1.40 -5.75 -13.88
CA ALA A 215 -0.12 -5.13 -13.59
C ALA A 215 -0.05 -3.69 -14.07
N LEU A 216 0.47 -2.82 -13.22
CA LEU A 216 0.81 -1.44 -13.54
C LEU A 216 2.26 -1.37 -14.04
N SER A 217 2.65 -0.29 -14.71
CA SER A 217 4.03 -0.07 -15.15
C SER A 217 4.64 1.12 -14.42
N LYS A 218 5.84 0.95 -13.85
CA LYS A 218 6.64 2.02 -13.25
C LYS A 218 8.13 1.78 -13.48
N ASP A 219 8.95 2.81 -13.37
CA ASP A 219 10.40 2.66 -13.35
C ASP A 219 10.83 1.97 -12.05
N LEU A 220 11.42 0.77 -12.17
CA LEU A 220 11.94 0.00 -11.04
C LEU A 220 13.48 0.07 -10.93
N SER A 221 14.15 0.91 -11.72
CA SER A 221 15.60 1.05 -11.71
C SER A 221 16.15 1.47 -10.35
N GLY A 222 15.43 2.35 -9.63
CA GLY A 222 15.79 2.76 -8.27
C GLY A 222 15.78 1.61 -7.27
N ILE A 223 14.73 0.77 -7.31
CA ILE A 223 14.61 -0.40 -6.45
C ILE A 223 15.68 -1.44 -6.82
N SER A 224 15.91 -1.66 -8.12
CA SER A 224 16.91 -2.60 -8.61
C SER A 224 18.32 -2.25 -8.11
N ARG A 225 18.70 -0.96 -8.18
CA ARG A 225 19.95 -0.45 -7.59
C ARG A 225 19.99 -0.64 -6.08
N GLN A 226 18.90 -0.35 -5.39
CA GLN A 226 18.82 -0.46 -3.92
C GLN A 226 19.03 -1.90 -3.43
N VAL A 227 18.48 -2.90 -4.13
CA VAL A 227 18.60 -4.32 -3.73
C VAL A 227 19.75 -5.05 -4.44
N ASN A 228 20.47 -4.36 -5.32
CA ASN A 228 21.54 -4.91 -6.17
C ASN A 228 21.09 -6.15 -6.97
N ALA A 229 19.92 -6.08 -7.59
CA ALA A 229 19.38 -7.13 -8.45
C ALA A 229 18.44 -6.54 -9.52
N PRO A 230 18.35 -7.14 -10.72
CA PRO A 230 17.49 -6.64 -11.80
C PRO A 230 16.02 -6.99 -11.54
N ILE A 231 15.36 -6.22 -10.67
CA ILE A 231 13.95 -6.42 -10.30
C ILE A 231 13.06 -5.98 -11.46
N ARG A 232 12.31 -6.94 -12.02
CA ARG A 232 11.36 -6.72 -13.12
C ARG A 232 9.92 -6.61 -12.66
N ALA A 233 9.62 -7.03 -11.43
CA ALA A 233 8.28 -6.94 -10.87
C ALA A 233 8.28 -6.68 -9.37
N LEU A 234 7.35 -5.87 -8.89
CA LEU A 234 6.92 -5.83 -7.50
C LEU A 234 5.68 -6.71 -7.36
N LEU A 235 5.72 -7.67 -6.44
CA LEU A 235 4.61 -8.56 -6.14
C LEU A 235 3.74 -7.90 -5.06
N GLY A 236 2.71 -7.18 -5.51
CA GLY A 236 1.78 -6.48 -4.62
C GLY A 236 0.81 -7.40 -3.90
N VAL A 237 0.18 -6.87 -2.84
CA VAL A 237 -0.67 -7.67 -1.94
C VAL A 237 -1.92 -8.22 -2.59
N ASN A 238 -2.42 -7.60 -3.66
CA ASN A 238 -3.57 -8.14 -4.36
C ASN A 238 -3.23 -9.52 -4.93
N LEU A 239 -2.10 -9.65 -5.64
CA LEU A 239 -1.60 -10.94 -6.09
C LEU A 239 -1.30 -11.87 -4.92
N LEU A 240 -0.53 -11.40 -3.92
CA LEU A 240 -0.08 -12.26 -2.82
C LEU A 240 -1.26 -12.94 -2.09
N ARG A 241 -2.39 -12.25 -1.89
CA ARG A 241 -3.58 -12.82 -1.24
C ARG A 241 -4.21 -13.98 -2.03
N HIS A 242 -4.01 -14.03 -3.34
CA HIS A 242 -4.45 -15.12 -4.20
C HIS A 242 -3.43 -16.26 -4.31
N LEU A 243 -2.17 -16.05 -3.90
CA LEU A 243 -1.10 -17.07 -3.98
C LEU A 243 -1.00 -17.98 -2.76
N HIS A 244 -1.72 -17.67 -1.67
CA HIS A 244 -1.56 -18.32 -0.35
C HIS A 244 -0.07 -18.51 0.06
N PRO A 245 0.73 -17.42 0.02
CA PRO A 245 2.18 -17.52 0.03
C PRO A 245 2.71 -17.86 1.43
N THR A 246 3.81 -18.62 1.44
CA THR A 246 4.76 -18.59 2.55
C THR A 246 6.07 -18.02 2.04
N PHE A 247 6.60 -16.97 2.68
CA PHE A 247 7.96 -16.52 2.46
C PHE A 247 8.78 -16.76 3.73
N ASP A 248 9.86 -17.51 3.56
CA ASP A 248 10.81 -17.86 4.59
C ASP A 248 12.17 -17.35 4.13
N PHE A 249 12.52 -16.15 4.59
CA PHE A 249 13.80 -15.58 4.22
C PHE A 249 14.90 -16.52 4.71
N MET A 250 14.94 -16.98 5.97
CA MET A 250 16.02 -17.84 6.48
C MET A 250 16.10 -19.20 5.79
N GLY A 251 14.97 -19.83 5.51
CA GLY A 251 14.89 -21.06 4.70
C GLY A 251 15.22 -20.84 3.22
N GLY A 252 15.26 -19.60 2.74
CA GLY A 252 15.52 -19.27 1.35
C GLY A 252 14.38 -19.73 0.42
N GLN A 253 13.14 -19.73 0.90
CA GLN A 253 12.02 -20.34 0.19
C GLN A 253 10.83 -19.38 0.05
N PHE A 254 10.30 -19.32 -1.16
CA PHE A 254 8.99 -18.77 -1.47
C PHE A 254 8.06 -19.89 -1.94
N VAL A 255 6.99 -20.11 -1.20
CA VAL A 255 6.00 -21.15 -1.46
C VAL A 255 4.70 -20.51 -1.93
N VAL A 256 4.16 -21.00 -3.04
CA VAL A 256 2.84 -20.63 -3.58
C VAL A 256 1.95 -21.86 -3.54
N ARG A 257 0.67 -21.67 -3.20
CA ARG A 257 -0.33 -22.74 -3.11
C ARG A 257 -1.62 -22.32 -3.81
N ASN A 258 -2.37 -23.29 -4.33
CA ASN A 258 -3.74 -23.07 -4.80
C ASN A 258 -4.80 -23.42 -3.74
N PHE A 259 -4.37 -23.60 -2.49
CA PHE A 259 -5.19 -23.91 -1.33
C PHE A 259 -4.64 -23.21 -0.09
N GLU A 260 -5.50 -23.03 0.92
CA GLU A 260 -5.12 -22.41 2.18
C GLU A 260 -4.10 -23.27 2.95
N ALA A 261 -3.00 -22.69 3.38
CA ALA A 261 -2.04 -23.40 4.22
C ALA A 261 -2.71 -23.82 5.55
N PRO A 262 -2.39 -25.00 6.11
CA PRO A 262 -2.83 -25.36 7.46
C PRO A 262 -2.08 -24.54 8.52
N PRO A 263 -2.68 -24.29 9.70
CA PRO A 263 -2.05 -23.53 10.77
C PRO A 263 -0.75 -24.22 11.23
N PRO A 264 0.38 -23.49 11.27
CA PRO A 264 1.63 -24.01 11.81
C PRO A 264 1.49 -24.32 13.30
N PRO A 265 2.24 -25.32 13.82
CA PRO A 265 2.16 -25.71 15.22
C PRO A 265 2.65 -24.63 16.18
N GLU A 266 3.66 -23.85 15.78
CA GLU A 266 4.32 -22.82 16.60
C GLU A 266 4.27 -21.45 15.92
N ALA A 267 3.06 -20.99 15.60
CA ALA A 267 2.83 -19.66 15.03
C ALA A 267 1.99 -18.78 15.94
N THR A 268 2.21 -17.46 15.84
CA THR A 268 1.21 -16.48 16.26
C THR A 268 0.39 -16.01 15.06
N ALA A 269 -0.91 -15.82 15.26
CA ALA A 269 -1.80 -15.26 14.26
C ALA A 269 -1.94 -13.76 14.46
N VAL A 270 -1.73 -13.03 13.37
CA VAL A 270 -1.81 -11.57 13.33
C VAL A 270 -2.86 -11.18 12.32
N LYS A 271 -3.84 -10.39 12.74
CA LYS A 271 -4.86 -9.86 11.82
C LYS A 271 -4.29 -8.71 10.99
N LEU A 272 -4.62 -8.73 9.71
CA LEU A 272 -4.24 -7.71 8.75
C LEU A 272 -5.46 -6.90 8.31
N SER A 273 -5.23 -5.63 8.03
CA SER A 273 -6.19 -4.74 7.37
C SER A 273 -5.55 -4.11 6.13
N TYR A 274 -6.35 -3.54 5.23
CA TYR A 274 -5.91 -3.14 3.91
C TYR A 274 -6.47 -1.77 3.54
N VAL A 275 -5.79 -0.69 3.91
CA VAL A 275 -6.31 0.66 3.66
C VAL A 275 -6.50 0.86 2.16
N ARG A 276 -7.69 1.38 1.79
CA ARG A 276 -8.16 1.48 0.39
C ARG A 276 -8.15 0.15 -0.38
N GLY A 277 -8.15 -0.99 0.32
CA GLY A 277 -8.11 -2.35 -0.23
C GLY A 277 -6.71 -2.87 -0.58
N GLY A 278 -5.64 -2.07 -0.40
CA GLY A 278 -4.30 -2.41 -0.89
C GLY A 278 -3.12 -2.07 0.02
N GLY A 279 -3.22 -1.11 0.94
CA GLY A 279 -2.15 -0.82 1.90
C GLY A 279 -2.20 -1.76 3.11
N MET A 280 -1.32 -2.76 3.17
CA MET A 280 -1.33 -3.76 4.24
C MET A 280 -0.93 -3.17 5.58
N LEU A 281 -1.88 -3.11 6.49
CA LEU A 281 -1.73 -2.67 7.86
C LEU A 281 -1.68 -3.83 8.84
N LEU A 282 -0.92 -3.58 9.88
CA LEU A 282 -0.76 -4.40 11.06
C LEU A 282 -0.97 -3.51 12.28
N ARG A 283 -1.72 -4.03 13.26
CA ARG A 283 -1.75 -3.45 14.60
C ARG A 283 -0.75 -4.18 15.49
N GLY A 284 0.25 -3.46 15.98
CA GLY A 284 1.22 -3.95 16.95
C GLY A 284 1.14 -3.16 18.26
N ALA A 285 2.15 -3.35 19.11
CA ALA A 285 2.41 -2.43 20.21
C ALA A 285 3.91 -2.18 20.37
N VAL A 286 4.25 -0.95 20.76
CA VAL A 286 5.63 -0.50 20.98
C VAL A 286 5.80 -0.03 22.42
N GLY A 287 7.00 -0.14 22.99
CA GLY A 287 7.29 0.41 24.31
C GLY A 287 8.19 -0.49 25.16
N SER A 288 8.07 -0.35 26.47
CA SER A 288 8.69 -1.26 27.44
C SER A 288 7.72 -2.36 27.86
N THR A 289 8.20 -3.43 28.48
CA THR A 289 7.35 -4.49 29.04
C THR A 289 6.32 -3.97 30.05
N ALA A 290 6.61 -2.84 30.73
CA ALA A 290 5.71 -2.22 31.70
C ALA A 290 4.69 -1.24 31.06
N SER A 291 4.88 -0.85 29.80
CA SER A 291 4.12 0.23 29.15
C SER A 291 4.06 0.04 27.62
N GLN A 292 3.40 -1.03 27.18
CA GLN A 292 3.15 -1.25 25.74
C GLN A 292 2.02 -0.33 25.27
N THR A 293 2.28 0.45 24.23
CA THR A 293 1.31 1.35 23.59
C THR A 293 0.95 0.80 22.20
N PRO A 294 -0.35 0.70 21.84
CA PRO A 294 -0.74 0.28 20.50
C PRO A 294 -0.12 1.14 19.40
N ALA A 295 0.29 0.48 18.31
CA ALA A 295 0.88 1.12 17.15
C ALA A 295 0.21 0.64 15.85
N SER A 296 -0.07 1.59 14.95
CA SER A 296 -0.53 1.32 13.58
C SER A 296 0.66 1.31 12.63
N LEU A 297 0.93 0.16 12.02
CA LEU A 297 2.14 -0.06 11.21
C LEU A 297 1.75 -0.49 9.80
N LEU A 298 2.27 0.20 8.79
CA LEU A 298 2.16 -0.24 7.39
C LEU A 298 3.28 -1.24 7.10
N ILE A 299 2.93 -2.39 6.52
CA ILE A 299 3.90 -3.41 6.13
C ILE A 299 4.37 -3.14 4.70
N ASP A 300 5.62 -2.70 4.53
CA ASP A 300 6.25 -2.44 3.24
C ASP A 300 7.56 -3.22 3.07
N THR A 301 7.42 -4.48 2.65
CA THR A 301 8.55 -5.41 2.44
C THR A 301 9.47 -5.06 1.26
N ALA A 302 9.16 -4.03 0.47
CA ALA A 302 10.13 -3.50 -0.51
C ALA A 302 11.28 -2.73 0.18
N ILE A 303 11.09 -2.38 1.45
CA ILE A 303 12.06 -1.63 2.24
C ILE A 303 12.85 -2.59 3.14
N PRO A 304 14.19 -2.57 3.10
CA PRO A 304 15.00 -3.61 3.74
C PRO A 304 15.19 -3.43 5.24
N PHE A 305 14.93 -2.24 5.81
CA PHE A 305 15.09 -2.02 7.25
C PHE A 305 13.96 -2.69 8.06
N PRO A 306 14.19 -3.09 9.33
CA PRO A 306 13.15 -3.74 10.12
C PRO A 306 11.95 -2.84 10.40
N ILE A 307 12.20 -1.63 10.90
CA ILE A 307 11.15 -0.67 11.21
C ILE A 307 11.62 0.77 10.98
N ALA A 308 10.71 1.64 10.54
CA ALA A 308 10.88 3.08 10.61
C ALA A 308 9.68 3.67 11.34
N LEU A 309 9.92 4.47 12.38
CA LEU A 309 8.86 5.14 13.13
C LEU A 309 8.94 6.65 12.90
N ASP A 310 7.78 7.30 12.92
CA ASP A 310 7.70 8.76 12.97
C ASP A 310 8.00 9.26 14.40
N ASP A 311 7.97 10.57 14.60
CA ASP A 311 8.21 11.17 15.91
C ASP A 311 7.19 10.66 16.96
N GLY A 312 5.93 10.44 16.55
CA GLY A 312 4.87 9.91 17.41
C GLY A 312 5.12 8.46 17.84
N GLY A 313 5.53 7.60 16.91
CA GLY A 313 5.86 6.20 17.16
C GLY A 313 7.04 6.03 18.11
N TRP A 314 8.11 6.84 17.95
CA TRP A 314 9.23 6.85 18.90
C TRP A 314 8.82 7.35 20.30
N ALA A 315 7.97 8.37 20.36
CA ALA A 315 7.43 8.87 21.63
C ALA A 315 6.57 7.80 22.34
N LYS A 316 5.70 7.09 21.61
CA LYS A 316 4.91 5.95 22.13
C LYS A 316 5.81 4.81 22.63
N ALA A 317 6.95 4.61 21.98
CA ALA A 317 7.96 3.63 22.39
C ALA A 317 8.74 4.05 23.66
N GLY A 318 8.58 5.28 24.13
CA GLY A 318 9.32 5.82 25.28
C GLY A 318 10.79 6.13 24.98
N VAL A 319 11.15 6.30 23.71
CA VAL A 319 12.53 6.58 23.28
C VAL A 319 12.65 8.05 22.86
N PRO A 320 13.44 8.88 23.56
CA PRO A 320 13.63 10.26 23.16
C PRO A 320 14.36 10.37 21.82
N LEU A 321 13.88 11.21 20.90
CA LEU A 321 14.52 11.45 19.59
C LEU A 321 15.96 11.96 19.70
N THR A 322 16.32 12.57 20.83
CA THR A 322 17.68 13.03 21.15
C THR A 322 18.64 11.90 21.49
N SER A 323 18.13 10.71 21.82
CA SER A 323 18.94 9.52 22.08
C SER A 323 19.31 8.75 20.80
N LEU A 324 18.65 9.08 19.68
CA LEU A 324 18.90 8.46 18.38
C LEU A 324 20.16 9.02 17.73
N ARG A 325 20.89 8.17 17.03
CA ARG A 325 22.16 8.52 16.38
C ARG A 325 21.90 8.92 14.93
N ALA A 326 22.59 9.94 14.43
CA ALA A 326 22.51 10.29 13.01
C ALA A 326 23.01 9.12 12.13
N VAL A 327 22.39 8.92 10.97
CA VAL A 327 22.87 7.98 9.96
C VAL A 327 23.93 8.69 9.10
N PRO A 328 25.14 8.11 8.92
CA PRO A 328 26.16 8.71 8.07
C PRO A 328 25.63 9.00 6.66
N ASN A 329 25.96 10.17 6.12
CA ASN A 329 25.55 10.63 4.78
C ASN A 329 24.03 10.75 4.54
N GLN A 330 23.19 10.63 5.59
CA GLN A 330 21.74 10.79 5.51
C GLN A 330 21.27 11.77 6.60
N ALA A 331 21.40 13.07 6.33
CA ALA A 331 21.23 14.13 7.33
C ALA A 331 19.82 14.18 7.99
N SER A 332 18.77 13.70 7.31
CA SER A 332 17.40 13.67 7.82
C SER A 332 17.07 12.40 8.63
N LEU A 333 17.93 11.37 8.58
CA LEU A 333 17.65 10.08 9.19
C LEU A 333 18.46 9.88 10.46
N ARG A 334 17.78 9.33 11.47
CA ARG A 334 18.41 8.86 12.70
C ARG A 334 18.10 7.39 12.89
N GLN A 335 18.91 6.71 13.68
CA GLN A 335 18.79 5.30 13.96
C GLN A 335 18.90 5.04 15.47
N GLY A 336 18.20 4.01 15.92
CA GLY A 336 18.23 3.56 17.30
C GLY A 336 17.66 2.15 17.45
N LEU A 337 17.44 1.74 18.69
CA LEU A 337 16.83 0.47 19.02
C LEU A 337 15.46 0.72 19.65
N LEU A 338 14.43 0.11 19.08
CA LEU A 338 13.12 0.00 19.67
C LEU A 338 13.18 -1.07 20.78
N PRO A 339 12.90 -0.72 22.06
CA PRO A 339 13.11 -1.65 23.18
C PRO A 339 12.30 -2.94 23.05
N LEU A 340 11.03 -2.82 22.66
CA LEU A 340 10.12 -3.93 22.45
C LEU A 340 9.11 -3.60 21.35
N LEU A 341 8.95 -4.53 20.42
CA LEU A 341 7.86 -4.57 19.46
C LEU A 341 7.04 -5.82 19.70
N ARG A 342 5.74 -5.66 19.95
CA ARG A 342 4.82 -6.78 20.10
C ARG A 342 4.01 -7.00 18.82
N LEU A 343 4.07 -8.21 18.30
CA LEU A 343 3.32 -8.68 17.13
C LEU A 343 2.53 -9.94 17.51
N GLY A 344 1.21 -9.80 17.70
CA GLY A 344 0.39 -10.88 18.21
C GLY A 344 0.88 -11.37 19.58
N ALA A 345 1.31 -12.63 19.65
CA ALA A 345 1.88 -13.25 20.84
C ALA A 345 3.41 -13.10 20.97
N PHE A 346 4.10 -12.60 19.93
CA PHE A 346 5.55 -12.40 20.00
C PHE A 346 5.92 -11.06 20.58
N ASP A 347 6.89 -11.10 21.48
CA ASP A 347 7.62 -9.95 21.99
C ASP A 347 9.02 -9.94 21.34
N VAL A 348 9.27 -8.99 20.44
CA VAL A 348 10.52 -8.84 19.70
C VAL A 348 11.35 -7.72 20.36
N PRO A 349 12.39 -8.06 21.15
CA PRO A 349 13.18 -7.06 21.83
C PRO A 349 14.21 -6.41 20.91
N SER A 350 14.60 -5.17 21.23
CA SER A 350 15.76 -4.48 20.63
C SER A 350 15.74 -4.42 19.10
N VAL A 351 14.59 -4.07 18.51
CA VAL A 351 14.43 -4.00 17.05
C VAL A 351 15.17 -2.77 16.51
N PRO A 352 16.13 -2.92 15.57
CA PRO A 352 16.76 -1.78 14.92
C PRO A 352 15.73 -0.96 14.14
N GLY A 353 15.70 0.35 14.39
CA GLY A 353 14.72 1.24 13.80
C GLY A 353 15.32 2.55 13.29
N LEU A 354 14.72 3.08 12.23
CA LEU A 354 14.98 4.42 11.72
C LEU A 354 13.96 5.42 12.27
N ALA A 355 14.41 6.64 12.50
CA ALA A 355 13.56 7.80 12.67
C ALA A 355 13.70 8.70 11.45
N GLY A 356 12.56 9.10 10.93
CA GLY A 356 12.44 10.02 9.82
C GLY A 356 10.97 10.21 9.49
N ASN A 357 10.52 11.45 9.51
CA ASN A 357 9.13 11.75 9.20
C ASN A 357 8.83 11.57 7.70
N GLU A 358 9.81 11.73 6.81
CA GLU A 358 9.58 11.72 5.36
C GLU A 358 9.02 10.38 4.85
N PRO A 359 9.63 9.20 5.15
CA PRO A 359 9.12 7.93 4.64
C PRO A 359 7.71 7.59 5.15
N VAL A 360 7.39 7.96 6.39
CA VAL A 360 6.07 7.67 6.99
C VAL A 360 5.02 8.64 6.44
N LYS A 361 5.30 9.95 6.44
CA LYS A 361 4.33 10.99 6.03
C LYS A 361 3.92 10.90 4.57
N GLU A 362 4.84 10.51 3.68
CA GLU A 362 4.49 10.28 2.27
C GLU A 362 3.43 9.18 2.14
N ARG A 363 3.57 8.09 2.92
CA ARG A 363 2.60 6.99 2.95
C ARG A 363 1.29 7.42 3.59
N GLU A 364 1.32 8.12 4.72
CA GLU A 364 0.12 8.63 5.40
C GLU A 364 -0.75 9.51 4.50
N GLN A 365 -0.15 10.48 3.82
CA GLN A 365 -0.86 11.39 2.91
C GLN A 365 -1.56 10.61 1.79
N SER A 366 -0.88 9.61 1.23
CA SER A 366 -1.44 8.79 0.14
C SER A 366 -2.58 7.89 0.61
N LEU A 367 -2.55 7.42 1.86
CA LEU A 367 -3.51 6.45 2.39
C LEU A 367 -4.70 7.12 3.11
N GLY A 368 -4.51 8.32 3.67
CA GLY A 368 -5.51 9.05 4.44
C GLY A 368 -5.73 8.47 5.84
N ILE A 369 -4.65 7.98 6.46
CA ILE A 369 -4.59 7.47 7.84
C ILE A 369 -3.31 7.97 8.51
N GLU A 370 -3.29 7.91 9.84
CA GLU A 370 -2.14 8.18 10.69
C GLU A 370 -1.42 6.86 10.98
N LEU A 371 -0.12 6.84 10.72
CA LEU A 371 0.77 5.70 10.90
C LEU A 371 1.79 6.03 11.97
N ASP A 372 2.03 5.10 12.88
CA ASP A 372 3.16 5.19 13.81
C ASP A 372 4.48 4.80 13.15
N GLY A 373 4.40 4.09 12.01
CA GLY A 373 5.57 3.71 11.25
C GLY A 373 5.33 2.70 10.14
N LEU A 374 6.45 2.27 9.56
CA LEU A 374 6.55 1.27 8.51
C LEU A 374 7.34 0.07 9.03
N VAL A 375 6.93 -1.14 8.67
CA VAL A 375 7.67 -2.37 8.91
C VAL A 375 8.16 -2.92 7.58
N GLY A 376 9.47 -3.11 7.47
CA GLY A 376 10.11 -3.60 6.25
C GLY A 376 10.47 -5.09 6.29
N SER A 377 11.11 -5.56 5.23
CA SER A 377 11.51 -6.96 5.11
C SER A 377 12.59 -7.36 6.11
N GLY A 378 13.38 -6.42 6.64
CA GLY A 378 14.38 -6.69 7.68
C GLY A 378 13.79 -7.28 8.95
N LEU A 379 12.53 -6.97 9.28
CA LEU A 379 11.85 -7.56 10.44
C LEU A 379 11.37 -8.97 10.08
N PHE A 380 10.66 -9.08 8.96
CA PHE A 380 10.09 -10.34 8.49
C PHE A 380 11.13 -11.37 8.05
N ALA A 381 12.36 -10.95 7.81
CA ALA A 381 13.49 -11.84 7.59
C ALA A 381 13.75 -12.80 8.75
N SER A 382 13.33 -12.44 9.96
CA SER A 382 13.46 -13.26 11.17
C SER A 382 12.32 -14.28 11.35
N PHE A 383 11.29 -14.21 10.50
CA PHE A 383 10.11 -15.04 10.60
C PHE A 383 9.93 -15.86 9.32
N ARG A 384 9.32 -17.03 9.47
CA ARG A 384 8.57 -17.60 8.35
C ARG A 384 7.18 -17.00 8.38
N VAL A 385 6.80 -16.37 7.27
CA VAL A 385 5.54 -15.64 7.16
C VAL A 385 4.63 -16.36 6.20
N THR A 386 3.41 -16.67 6.64
CA THR A 386 2.37 -17.27 5.77
C THR A 386 1.13 -16.38 5.77
N LEU A 387 0.66 -15.98 4.58
CA LEU A 387 -0.60 -15.25 4.44
C LEU A 387 -1.74 -16.24 4.19
N VAL A 388 -2.79 -16.13 5.00
CA VAL A 388 -3.99 -16.96 4.91
C VAL A 388 -5.29 -16.18 5.05
N ASP A 389 -6.42 -16.85 4.82
CA ASP A 389 -7.77 -16.28 4.85
C ASP A 389 -7.91 -15.13 3.84
N GLY A 390 -7.46 -15.38 2.60
CA GLY A 390 -7.34 -14.33 1.58
C GLY A 390 -6.41 -13.19 2.01
N GLY A 391 -5.40 -13.53 2.84
CA GLY A 391 -4.45 -12.64 3.49
C GLY A 391 -5.01 -11.71 4.58
N ARG A 392 -6.22 -11.95 5.10
CA ARG A 392 -6.70 -11.23 6.30
C ARG A 392 -5.95 -11.66 7.57
N THR A 393 -5.27 -12.80 7.52
CA THR A 393 -4.45 -13.30 8.63
C THR A 393 -3.04 -13.58 8.14
N MET A 394 -2.07 -13.21 8.97
CA MET A 394 -0.66 -13.54 8.80
C MET A 394 -0.23 -14.43 9.94
N TRP A 395 0.28 -15.60 9.62
CA TRP A 395 1.01 -16.43 10.58
C TRP A 395 2.47 -16.05 10.57
N LEU A 396 2.99 -15.82 11.77
CA LEU A 396 4.41 -15.63 12.01
C LEU A 396 4.90 -16.84 12.80
N GLU A 397 5.89 -17.54 12.27
CA GLU A 397 6.66 -18.58 12.96
C GLU A 397 8.03 -17.99 13.28
N ASP A 398 8.42 -18.02 14.57
CA ASP A 398 9.75 -17.55 15.00
C ASP A 398 10.80 -18.55 14.52
N MET A 399 11.82 -18.06 13.82
CA MET A 399 12.92 -18.91 13.37
C MET A 399 14.04 -18.88 14.42
N PRO A 400 14.73 -20.01 14.68
CA PRO A 400 15.77 -20.06 15.71
C PRO A 400 16.81 -18.95 15.52
N ARG A 401 17.08 -18.19 16.58
CA ARG A 401 17.95 -17.00 16.54
C ARG A 401 19.38 -17.31 16.11
N GLU A 402 19.83 -18.56 16.14
CA GLU A 402 21.12 -18.97 15.57
C GLU A 402 21.21 -18.67 14.06
N ALA A 403 20.06 -18.55 13.37
CA ALA A 403 20.00 -18.11 11.97
C ALA A 403 20.27 -16.60 11.78
N LEU A 404 19.99 -15.77 12.80
CA LEU A 404 20.24 -14.31 12.79
C LEU A 404 21.70 -13.95 13.10
N THR A 405 22.48 -14.89 13.63
CA THR A 405 23.92 -14.67 13.94
C THR A 405 24.84 -14.80 12.73
N GLN A 406 24.32 -15.09 11.53
CA GLN A 406 25.09 -15.00 10.30
C GLN A 406 25.15 -13.54 9.82
N GLN A 407 26.13 -12.85 10.39
CA GLN A 407 26.54 -11.47 10.14
C GLN A 407 25.57 -10.38 10.63
N PRO A 408 26.04 -9.38 11.41
CA PRO A 408 25.28 -8.14 11.49
C PRO A 408 25.14 -7.62 10.06
N LEU A 409 23.90 -7.42 9.61
CA LEU A 409 23.63 -6.63 8.41
C LEU A 409 24.40 -5.31 8.58
N ASN A 410 25.51 -5.18 7.87
CA ASN A 410 26.31 -3.97 7.89
C ASN A 410 25.55 -2.98 7.01
N TRP A 411 24.58 -2.28 7.60
CA TRP A 411 23.68 -1.34 6.90
C TRP A 411 24.41 -0.13 6.32
N VAL A 412 25.71 -0.03 6.54
CA VAL A 412 26.59 1.05 6.14
C VAL A 412 27.83 0.41 5.52
N ASP A 413 28.14 0.83 4.30
CA ASP A 413 29.36 0.53 3.52
C ASP A 413 29.37 -0.75 2.67
N GLU A 414 28.69 -0.73 1.53
CA GLU A 414 29.34 -1.13 0.28
C GLU A 414 29.02 -0.10 -0.82
N PRO A 415 30.04 0.53 -1.45
CA PRO A 415 29.82 1.28 -2.67
C PRO A 415 29.34 0.32 -3.75
N VAL A 416 28.23 0.68 -4.41
CA VAL A 416 27.74 -0.03 -5.60
C VAL A 416 28.85 -0.02 -6.64
N ASP A 417 29.31 -1.20 -7.06
CA ASP A 417 30.31 -1.32 -8.12
C ASP A 417 29.63 -1.08 -9.47
N ASP A 418 29.69 0.16 -9.96
CA ASP A 418 29.13 0.58 -11.24
C ASP A 418 29.70 -0.21 -12.43
N ALA A 419 30.85 -0.88 -12.28
CA ALA A 419 31.50 -1.65 -13.35
C ALA A 419 30.69 -2.89 -13.79
N LEU A 420 29.89 -3.47 -12.90
CA LEU A 420 29.09 -4.67 -13.20
C LEU A 420 27.89 -4.36 -14.13
N TYR A 421 27.44 -3.10 -14.14
CA TYR A 421 26.30 -2.65 -14.94
C TYR A 421 26.71 -2.28 -16.38
N GLU A 422 27.97 -1.85 -16.60
CA GLU A 422 28.49 -1.63 -17.95
C GLU A 422 28.69 -2.92 -18.75
N GLU A 423 28.83 -4.08 -18.10
CA GLU A 423 28.96 -5.38 -18.79
C GLU A 423 27.61 -5.93 -19.26
N LEU A 424 26.55 -5.74 -18.48
CA LEU A 424 25.18 -6.15 -18.85
C LEU A 424 24.63 -5.34 -20.03
N ASP A 425 24.97 -4.05 -20.13
CA ASP A 425 24.62 -3.21 -21.29
C ASP A 425 25.40 -3.60 -22.56
N LYS A 426 26.56 -4.25 -22.44
CA LYS A 426 27.38 -4.71 -23.57
C LYS A 426 26.91 -6.05 -24.14
N GLU A 427 26.28 -6.91 -23.35
CA GLU A 427 25.76 -8.20 -23.84
C GLU A 427 24.48 -8.06 -24.68
N ASP A 428 23.65 -7.03 -24.46
CA ASP A 428 22.43 -6.81 -25.25
C ASP A 428 22.65 -5.97 -26.54
N ALA A 429 23.83 -5.39 -26.74
CA ALA A 429 24.18 -4.60 -27.93
C ALA A 429 24.54 -5.46 -29.17
N GLY A 430 24.52 -6.79 -29.04
CA GLY A 430 24.92 -7.76 -30.05
C GLY A 430 23.92 -8.02 -31.19
N LYS A 431 23.27 -7.00 -31.78
CA LYS A 431 22.61 -7.14 -33.10
C LYS A 431 22.84 -5.91 -33.98
N PRO A 432 23.39 -6.06 -35.20
CA PRO A 432 23.81 -4.92 -36.02
C PRO A 432 22.60 -4.23 -36.68
N GLY A 433 22.19 -3.09 -36.11
CA GLY A 433 21.28 -2.13 -36.75
C GLY A 433 22.05 -1.11 -37.61
N LYS A 434 21.54 -0.83 -38.81
CA LYS A 434 22.08 0.11 -39.81
C LYS A 434 22.52 1.47 -39.25
N PRO A 435 23.54 2.13 -39.85
CA PRO A 435 24.05 3.41 -39.37
C PRO A 435 23.06 4.55 -39.61
N ALA A 436 22.71 5.27 -38.55
CA ALA A 436 21.93 6.50 -38.58
C ALA A 436 22.79 7.70 -39.01
N ALA A 437 22.18 8.60 -39.78
CA ALA A 437 22.80 9.78 -40.38
C ALA A 437 23.22 10.83 -39.35
N ALA A 438 24.33 11.53 -39.64
CA ALA A 438 24.94 12.55 -38.80
C ALA A 438 24.06 13.80 -38.60
N PRO A 439 24.10 14.44 -37.42
CA PRO A 439 23.32 15.64 -37.14
C PRO A 439 23.95 16.90 -37.77
N SER A 440 23.11 17.73 -38.38
CA SER A 440 23.45 19.01 -39.00
C SER A 440 23.77 20.10 -37.97
N LYS A 441 24.82 20.89 -38.24
CA LYS A 441 25.28 22.06 -37.48
C LYS A 441 24.19 23.14 -37.32
N PRO A 442 24.16 23.88 -36.18
CA PRO A 442 23.44 25.15 -36.07
C PRO A 442 24.29 26.32 -36.64
N PRO A 443 23.66 27.38 -37.19
CA PRO A 443 24.36 28.52 -37.76
C PRO A 443 24.83 29.53 -36.70
N ALA A 444 25.90 30.24 -37.05
CA ALA A 444 26.57 31.26 -36.25
C ALA A 444 25.99 32.67 -36.47
N GLY A 445 26.11 33.51 -35.44
CA GLY A 445 25.93 34.97 -35.45
C GLY A 445 25.17 35.40 -34.20
N GLY A 446 25.61 36.31 -33.33
CA GLY A 446 26.63 37.35 -33.37
C GLY A 446 26.05 38.53 -32.57
N GLY A 447 26.63 38.91 -31.43
CA GLY A 447 26.08 40.00 -30.61
C GLY A 447 26.90 40.32 -29.38
N LYS A 448 27.40 41.54 -29.31
CA LYS A 448 28.45 42.06 -28.41
C LYS A 448 28.09 42.16 -26.92
N ALA A 449 29.17 42.13 -26.15
CA ALA A 449 29.32 42.38 -24.71
C ALA A 449 28.72 43.70 -24.19
N GLY A 450 28.13 43.63 -22.99
CA GLY A 450 27.87 44.76 -22.10
C GLY A 450 28.27 44.37 -20.67
N ALA A 451 29.11 45.19 -20.03
CA ALA A 451 29.73 44.96 -18.73
C ALA A 451 28.75 45.13 -17.54
N PRO A 452 29.02 44.50 -16.38
CA PRO A 452 28.15 44.56 -15.20
C PRO A 452 28.36 45.84 -14.36
N PRO A 453 27.31 46.39 -13.73
CA PRO A 453 27.45 47.50 -12.79
C PRO A 453 27.94 47.04 -11.40
N LYS A 454 28.80 47.88 -10.80
CA LYS A 454 29.42 47.75 -9.48
C LYS A 454 28.41 47.91 -8.34
N ALA A 455 28.65 47.16 -7.25
CA ALA A 455 28.01 47.35 -5.96
C ALA A 455 28.48 48.64 -5.25
N PRO A 456 27.60 49.37 -4.54
CA PRO A 456 28.03 50.42 -3.63
C PRO A 456 28.47 49.86 -2.27
N SER A 457 29.68 50.26 -1.89
CA SER A 457 30.25 50.24 -0.54
C SER A 457 29.50 51.15 0.43
N GLY A 458 29.32 50.69 1.66
CA GLY A 458 28.46 51.28 2.69
C GLY A 458 29.05 52.44 3.50
N VAL A 459 28.30 52.83 4.53
CA VAL A 459 28.75 53.71 5.64
C VAL A 459 28.01 53.31 6.92
N LYS A 460 28.77 52.99 7.97
CA LYS A 460 28.43 53.11 9.41
C LYS A 460 28.89 54.51 9.87
N PRO A 461 28.29 55.17 10.87
CA PRO A 461 28.02 54.64 12.22
C PRO A 461 26.55 54.31 12.50
#